data_AF-A0A0H2YHY5-F1
#
_entry.id   AF-A0A0H2YHY5-F1
#
_cell.length_a   1.000
_cell.length_b   1.000
_cell.length_c   1.000
_cell.angle_alpha   90.00
_cell.angle_beta   90.00
_cell.angle_gamma   90.00
#
_symmetry.space_group_name_H-M   'P 1'
#
loop_
_entity.id
_entity.type
_entity.pdbx_description
1 polymer ?
#
loop_
_entity_poly.entity_id
_entity_poly.type
_entity_poly.pdbx_seq_one_letter_code
_entity_poly.pdbx_strand_id
1 'polypeptide(L)'
;MLLNNITPVNKSLTLQDLLGILSHSSAISNVANGIYVESEILEVGSWLSAYAANKDEIFSQIITELENPYQFQLENDIQAPSFILYSNERITIRLVMWLPLQGKLDRTPYSYEEAHDHNFDFWTVNFFGGGYRTRLYDYDYDKVSGVNNEVVELNCYGDKILSPNTVMFYFRSKDVHTQYPPDELSVSLNLIVRPIKSKHQYEFQIDSDALEGKIEARIKKGRYERYAFQNVLYNGLLSLENEKSRQLVHKVSLCNHREEIRLIAYEALLKHAQKKGNVSDIKSISEQAFKDQSLYIKNKISHSIGSMPCMSPKPR
;
A
#
# COMPACT_ATOMS: atom_id res chain seq x y z
N MET A 1 -4.79 3.57 -15.20
CA MET A 1 -4.89 4.03 -16.61
C MET A 1 -3.78 3.42 -17.45
N LEU A 2 -4.10 2.85 -18.62
CA LEU A 2 -3.11 2.33 -19.55
C LEU A 2 -2.76 3.42 -20.56
N LEU A 3 -1.50 3.84 -20.60
CA LEU A 3 -1.04 4.93 -21.46
C LEU A 3 -0.61 4.33 -22.80
N ASN A 4 -1.59 3.99 -23.64
CA ASN A 4 -1.34 3.60 -25.02
C ASN A 4 -0.96 4.84 -25.85
N ASN A 5 -0.02 4.68 -26.79
CA ASN A 5 0.49 5.74 -27.66
C ASN A 5 1.49 6.72 -27.03
N ILE A 6 2.29 6.28 -26.06
CA ILE A 6 3.52 7.02 -25.75
C ILE A 6 4.46 6.85 -26.94
N THR A 7 4.70 7.94 -27.68
CA THR A 7 5.66 7.96 -28.77
C THR A 7 7.03 7.53 -28.22
N PRO A 8 7.67 6.50 -28.78
CA PRO A 8 9.01 6.11 -28.36
C PRO A 8 9.93 7.33 -28.48
N VAL A 9 10.54 7.75 -27.37
CA VAL A 9 11.44 8.89 -27.41
C VAL A 9 12.71 8.46 -28.13
N ASN A 10 13.03 9.10 -29.25
CA ASN A 10 14.23 8.83 -30.08
C ASN A 10 15.57 9.08 -29.36
N LYS A 11 15.54 9.52 -28.10
CA LYS A 11 16.71 9.80 -27.25
C LYS A 11 16.45 9.25 -25.85
N SER A 12 17.35 8.39 -25.37
CA SER A 12 17.33 7.93 -23.98
C SER A 12 17.67 9.08 -23.04
N LEU A 13 17.04 9.14 -21.87
CA LEU A 13 17.35 10.11 -20.82
C LEU A 13 18.33 9.50 -19.82
N THR A 14 19.24 10.33 -19.26
CA THR A 14 19.94 9.96 -18.03
C THR A 14 19.04 10.13 -16.81
N LEU A 15 19.43 9.55 -15.67
CA LEU A 15 18.74 9.83 -14.40
C LEU A 15 18.76 11.34 -14.10
N GLN A 16 19.89 12.01 -14.35
CA GLN A 16 20.03 13.44 -14.13
C GLN A 16 19.09 14.26 -15.03
N ASP A 17 18.96 13.89 -16.31
CA ASP A 17 18.03 14.55 -17.23
C ASP A 17 16.57 14.37 -16.77
N LEU A 18 16.20 13.15 -16.38
CA LEU A 18 14.85 12.86 -15.88
C LEU A 18 14.54 13.70 -14.63
N LEU A 19 15.43 13.71 -13.64
CA LEU A 19 15.26 14.51 -12.43
C LEU A 19 15.22 16.02 -12.72
N GLY A 20 16.03 16.47 -13.69
CA GLY A 20 16.01 17.84 -14.20
C GLY A 20 14.63 18.21 -14.72
N ILE A 21 14.05 17.42 -15.63
CA ILE A 21 12.74 17.68 -16.21
C ILE A 21 11.64 17.62 -15.13
N LEU A 22 11.65 16.58 -14.29
CA LEU A 22 10.65 16.40 -13.23
C LEU A 22 10.64 17.56 -12.22
N SER A 23 11.81 18.15 -11.91
CA SER A 23 11.90 19.27 -10.96
C SER A 23 11.34 20.59 -11.49
N HIS A 24 11.29 20.76 -12.81
CA HIS A 24 10.74 21.96 -13.46
C HIS A 24 9.26 21.79 -13.88
N SER A 25 8.75 20.56 -13.88
CA SER A 25 7.36 20.26 -14.20
C SER A 25 6.43 20.46 -13.00
N SER A 26 5.22 20.98 -13.24
CA SER A 26 4.14 20.99 -12.25
C SER A 26 3.58 19.59 -11.97
N ALA A 27 3.82 18.61 -12.85
CA ALA A 27 3.19 17.28 -12.80
C ALA A 27 3.36 16.59 -11.45
N ILE A 28 4.58 16.56 -10.91
CA ILE A 28 4.85 15.90 -9.62
C ILE A 28 4.14 16.61 -8.47
N SER A 29 4.10 17.94 -8.49
CA SER A 29 3.39 18.72 -7.47
C SER A 29 1.87 18.53 -7.58
N ASN A 30 1.32 18.56 -8.79
CA ASN A 30 -0.09 18.34 -9.06
C ASN A 30 -0.51 16.95 -8.59
N VAL A 31 0.22 15.91 -9.00
CA VAL A 31 -0.06 14.53 -8.58
C VAL A 31 0.06 14.40 -7.06
N ALA A 32 1.09 14.95 -6.41
CA ALA A 32 1.21 14.92 -4.94
C ALA A 32 0.02 15.58 -4.21
N ASN A 33 -0.62 16.58 -4.83
CA ASN A 33 -1.84 17.24 -4.35
C ASN A 33 -3.14 16.50 -4.74
N GLY A 34 -3.08 15.46 -5.57
CA GLY A 34 -4.27 14.76 -6.10
C GLY A 34 -4.95 15.53 -7.23
N ILE A 35 -4.21 16.39 -7.91
CA ILE A 35 -4.63 17.10 -9.11
C ILE A 35 -4.08 16.31 -10.30
N TYR A 36 -4.97 15.80 -11.15
CA TYR A 36 -4.62 14.91 -12.25
C TYR A 36 -4.88 15.60 -13.59
N VAL A 37 -3.83 16.03 -14.26
CA VAL A 37 -3.88 16.59 -15.62
C VAL A 37 -3.42 15.51 -16.60
N GLU A 38 -4.28 15.11 -17.52
CA GLU A 38 -4.02 13.98 -18.42
C GLU A 38 -2.76 14.16 -19.27
N SER A 39 -2.55 15.36 -19.83
CA SER A 39 -1.35 15.66 -20.63
C SER A 39 -0.07 15.55 -19.80
N GLU A 40 -0.07 16.02 -18.54
CA GLU A 40 1.08 15.89 -17.64
C GLU A 40 1.37 14.43 -17.31
N ILE A 41 0.33 13.61 -17.11
CA ILE A 41 0.48 12.17 -16.85
C ILE A 41 1.11 11.46 -18.04
N LEU A 42 0.70 11.81 -19.26
CA LEU A 42 1.26 11.27 -20.50
C LEU A 42 2.71 11.70 -20.73
N GLU A 43 3.03 12.97 -20.45
CA GLU A 43 4.39 13.50 -20.54
C GLU A 43 5.34 12.79 -19.56
N VAL A 44 4.96 12.67 -18.29
CA VAL A 44 5.76 11.96 -17.28
C VAL A 44 5.95 10.50 -17.67
N GLY A 45 4.91 9.84 -18.20
CA GLY A 45 5.03 8.48 -18.72
C GLY A 45 6.05 8.38 -19.86
N SER A 46 6.07 9.36 -20.75
CA SER A 46 7.02 9.46 -21.86
C SER A 46 8.46 9.65 -21.38
N TRP A 47 8.67 10.52 -20.37
CA TRP A 47 10.00 10.73 -19.78
C TRP A 47 10.50 9.49 -19.03
N LEU A 48 9.63 8.80 -18.29
CA LEU A 48 9.98 7.55 -17.62
C LEU A 48 10.36 6.46 -18.63
N SER A 49 9.61 6.34 -19.73
CA SER A 49 9.94 5.42 -20.81
C SER A 49 11.29 5.74 -21.47
N ALA A 50 11.62 7.03 -21.62
CA ALA A 50 12.91 7.45 -22.17
C ALA A 50 14.08 7.15 -21.24
N TYR A 51 13.90 7.26 -19.92
CA TYR A 51 14.90 6.83 -18.93
C TYR A 51 15.03 5.29 -18.90
N ALA A 52 13.91 4.56 -18.97
CA ALA A 52 13.94 3.10 -19.03
C ALA A 52 14.68 2.55 -20.26
N ALA A 53 14.74 3.33 -21.36
CA ALA A 53 15.53 2.99 -22.53
C ALA A 53 17.05 3.08 -22.30
N ASN A 54 17.51 3.84 -21.29
CA ASN A 54 18.91 3.98 -20.92
C ASN A 54 19.39 2.81 -20.02
N LYS A 55 19.37 1.59 -20.58
CA LYS A 55 19.72 0.37 -19.85
C LYS A 55 21.14 0.39 -19.29
N ASP A 56 22.07 0.97 -20.04
CA ASP A 56 23.49 0.99 -19.68
C ASP A 56 23.75 1.76 -18.38
N GLU A 57 23.11 2.92 -18.20
CA GLU A 57 23.23 3.70 -16.95
C GLU A 57 22.62 2.96 -15.76
N ILE A 58 21.41 2.40 -15.93
CA ILE A 58 20.71 1.66 -14.88
C ILE A 58 21.52 0.43 -14.45
N PHE A 59 22.05 -0.34 -15.40
CA PHE A 59 22.88 -1.50 -15.08
C PHE A 59 24.23 -1.09 -14.45
N SER A 60 24.85 -0.01 -14.93
CA SER A 60 26.09 0.50 -14.34
C SER A 60 25.89 0.87 -12.87
N GLN A 61 24.77 1.50 -12.52
CA GLN A 61 24.45 1.81 -11.13
C GLN A 61 24.32 0.54 -10.27
N ILE A 62 23.59 -0.47 -10.75
CA ILE A 62 23.44 -1.75 -10.03
C ILE A 62 24.80 -2.42 -9.81
N ILE A 63 25.65 -2.44 -10.84
CA ILE A 63 27.00 -3.02 -10.76
C ILE A 63 27.84 -2.27 -9.73
N THR A 64 27.87 -0.94 -9.79
CA THR A 64 28.63 -0.10 -8.84
C THR A 64 28.18 -0.30 -7.40
N GLU A 65 26.87 -0.43 -7.13
CA GLU A 65 26.40 -0.74 -5.78
C GLU A 65 26.81 -2.15 -5.32
N LEU A 66 26.80 -3.14 -6.22
CA LEU A 66 27.24 -4.51 -5.92
C LEU A 66 28.75 -4.63 -5.69
N GLU A 67 29.56 -3.74 -6.26
CA GLU A 67 31.00 -3.65 -5.97
C GLU A 67 31.28 -3.22 -4.52
N ASN A 68 30.31 -2.58 -3.85
CA ASN A 68 30.37 -2.26 -2.42
C ASN A 68 29.22 -2.92 -1.63
N PRO A 69 29.27 -4.25 -1.44
CA PRO A 69 28.16 -5.02 -0.88
C PRO A 69 27.77 -4.62 0.55
N TYR A 70 28.65 -3.94 1.30
CA TYR A 70 28.35 -3.44 2.65
C TYR A 70 27.40 -2.24 2.67
N GLN A 71 27.29 -1.53 1.56
CA GLN A 71 26.41 -0.37 1.41
C GLN A 71 25.25 -0.64 0.44
N PHE A 72 25.19 -1.85 -0.12
CA PHE A 72 24.18 -2.24 -1.09
C PHE A 72 22.77 -2.09 -0.51
N GLN A 73 21.99 -1.15 -1.05
CA GLN A 73 20.57 -0.94 -0.73
C GLN A 73 20.27 -0.83 0.79
N LEU A 74 21.19 -0.28 1.59
CA LEU A 74 21.09 -0.21 3.06
C LEU A 74 19.79 0.45 3.56
N GLU A 75 19.30 1.45 2.82
CA GLU A 75 18.09 2.23 3.16
C GLU A 75 16.82 1.72 2.46
N ASN A 76 16.89 0.57 1.77
CA ASN A 76 15.74 0.03 1.05
C ASN A 76 14.80 -0.73 2.01
N ASP A 77 13.78 -0.01 2.51
CA ASP A 77 12.71 -0.53 3.37
C ASP A 77 11.45 -0.94 2.59
N ILE A 78 11.54 -0.97 1.27
CA ILE A 78 10.43 -1.28 0.37
C ILE A 78 10.28 -2.81 0.26
N GLN A 79 9.06 -3.27 -0.01
CA GLN A 79 8.78 -4.68 -0.22
C GLN A 79 9.67 -5.27 -1.32
N ALA A 80 10.36 -6.36 -0.98
CA ALA A 80 11.15 -7.14 -1.92
C ALA A 80 10.27 -7.73 -3.04
N PRO A 81 10.80 -7.94 -4.25
CA PRO A 81 12.19 -7.70 -4.67
C PRO A 81 12.33 -6.40 -5.47
N SER A 82 12.44 -5.30 -4.74
CA SER A 82 12.63 -3.96 -5.30
C SER A 82 14.09 -3.51 -5.19
N PHE A 83 14.59 -2.79 -6.20
CA PHE A 83 15.88 -2.09 -6.18
C PHE A 83 15.64 -0.59 -6.36
N ILE A 84 16.06 0.23 -5.40
CA ILE A 84 15.88 1.69 -5.44
C ILE A 84 17.03 2.30 -6.25
N LEU A 85 16.68 2.97 -7.35
CA LEU A 85 17.63 3.75 -8.17
C LEU A 85 17.79 5.18 -7.63
N TYR A 86 16.71 5.76 -7.13
CA TYR A 86 16.70 7.10 -6.57
C TYR A 86 15.54 7.26 -5.58
N SER A 87 15.75 7.99 -4.50
CA SER A 87 14.69 8.34 -3.57
C SER A 87 14.96 9.69 -2.91
N ASN A 88 13.90 10.49 -2.74
CA ASN A 88 13.90 11.68 -1.90
C ASN A 88 12.52 11.86 -1.24
N GLU A 89 12.30 13.00 -0.60
CA GLU A 89 11.06 13.34 0.10
C GLU A 89 9.82 13.49 -0.80
N ARG A 90 9.99 13.53 -2.14
CA ARG A 90 8.90 13.71 -3.11
C ARG A 90 8.67 12.49 -3.98
N ILE A 91 9.73 11.83 -4.43
CA ILE A 91 9.65 10.74 -5.39
C ILE A 91 10.57 9.58 -5.02
N THR A 92 10.21 8.40 -5.51
CA THR A 92 11.08 7.22 -5.49
C THR A 92 11.04 6.57 -6.86
N ILE A 93 12.22 6.30 -7.42
CA ILE A 93 12.41 5.53 -8.66
C ILE A 93 12.99 4.18 -8.28
N ARG A 94 12.32 3.10 -8.67
CA ARG A 94 12.73 1.74 -8.33
C ARG A 94 12.49 0.76 -9.46
N LEU A 95 13.33 -0.26 -9.55
CA LEU A 95 13.04 -1.48 -10.29
C LEU A 95 12.25 -2.43 -9.40
N VAL A 96 11.31 -3.17 -10.00
CA VAL A 96 10.63 -4.29 -9.36
C VAL A 96 10.83 -5.49 -10.27
N MET A 97 11.43 -6.55 -9.72
CA MET A 97 11.61 -7.81 -10.44
C MET A 97 10.34 -8.65 -10.31
N TRP A 98 10.03 -9.44 -11.33
CA TRP A 98 8.87 -10.31 -11.40
C TRP A 98 9.34 -11.67 -11.91
N LEU A 99 9.26 -12.69 -11.08
CA LEU A 99 9.66 -14.05 -11.45
C LEU A 99 8.44 -14.93 -11.72
N PRO A 100 8.53 -15.87 -12.68
CA PRO A 100 7.56 -16.94 -12.83
C PRO A 100 7.47 -17.79 -11.56
N LEU A 101 6.30 -18.35 -11.29
CA LEU A 101 6.17 -19.40 -10.27
C LEU A 101 6.73 -20.71 -10.82
N GLN A 102 8.03 -20.93 -10.67
CA GLN A 102 8.62 -22.26 -10.80
C GLN A 102 8.48 -23.00 -9.46
N GLY A 103 8.14 -24.29 -9.51
CA GLY A 103 7.61 -25.10 -8.40
C GLY A 103 8.14 -24.84 -6.98
N LYS A 104 7.25 -24.97 -5.99
CA LYS A 104 7.50 -24.97 -4.53
C LYS A 104 8.57 -23.97 -4.04
N LEU A 105 8.53 -22.73 -4.51
CA LEU A 105 9.04 -21.63 -3.68
C LEU A 105 8.04 -21.43 -2.55
N ASP A 106 8.28 -22.09 -1.40
CA ASP A 106 7.42 -22.07 -0.22
C ASP A 106 7.17 -20.66 0.35
N ARG A 107 7.95 -19.66 -0.10
CA ARG A 107 7.76 -18.23 0.20
C ARG A 107 8.25 -17.38 -0.96
N THR A 108 7.38 -17.08 -1.91
CA THR A 108 7.64 -16.00 -2.86
C THR A 108 7.45 -14.65 -2.16
N PRO A 109 8.40 -13.70 -2.24
CA PRO A 109 8.24 -12.35 -1.65
C PRO A 109 7.19 -11.50 -2.39
N TYR A 110 6.65 -12.02 -3.49
CA TYR A 110 5.66 -11.38 -4.33
C TYR A 110 4.27 -11.44 -3.70
N SER A 111 3.59 -10.30 -3.65
CA SER A 111 2.14 -10.20 -3.38
C SER A 111 1.30 -10.60 -4.59
N TYR A 112 1.70 -11.68 -5.29
CA TYR A 112 0.93 -12.18 -6.42
C TYR A 112 -0.46 -12.61 -5.97
N GLU A 113 -1.47 -12.35 -6.81
CA GLU A 113 -2.86 -12.71 -6.56
C GLU A 113 -3.49 -12.03 -5.32
N GLU A 114 -2.78 -11.09 -4.69
CA GLU A 114 -3.28 -10.26 -3.60
C GLU A 114 -3.83 -8.95 -4.18
N ALA A 115 -5.15 -8.81 -4.22
CA ALA A 115 -5.78 -7.55 -4.64
C ALA A 115 -5.51 -6.46 -3.59
N HIS A 116 -4.96 -5.32 -4.01
CA HIS A 116 -4.70 -4.18 -3.13
C HIS A 116 -4.75 -2.86 -3.88
N ASP A 117 -4.99 -1.76 -3.17
CA ASP A 117 -4.74 -0.41 -3.69
C ASP A 117 -3.37 0.10 -3.23
N HIS A 118 -3.07 1.36 -3.54
CA HIS A 118 -1.90 2.08 -3.00
C HIS A 118 -2.33 3.41 -2.44
N ASN A 119 -1.64 3.87 -1.40
CA ASN A 119 -1.82 5.23 -0.89
C ASN A 119 -0.88 6.27 -1.54
N PHE A 120 -0.23 5.92 -2.65
CA PHE A 120 0.63 6.76 -3.47
C PHE A 120 0.33 6.53 -4.95
N ASP A 121 0.57 7.53 -5.78
CA ASP A 121 0.43 7.41 -7.24
C ASP A 121 1.75 6.98 -7.83
N PHE A 122 1.70 6.23 -8.93
CA PHE A 122 2.92 5.85 -9.61
C PHE A 122 2.72 5.55 -11.09
N TRP A 123 3.78 5.82 -11.86
CA TRP A 123 3.96 5.28 -13.19
C TRP A 123 4.76 3.99 -13.09
N THR A 124 4.46 3.03 -13.96
CA THR A 124 5.26 1.81 -14.14
C THR A 124 5.43 1.55 -15.63
N VAL A 125 6.66 1.26 -16.05
CA VAL A 125 7.02 0.93 -17.43
C VAL A 125 7.71 -0.43 -17.46
N ASN A 126 7.45 -1.21 -18.52
CA ASN A 126 8.23 -2.43 -18.76
C ASN A 126 9.69 -2.06 -19.04
N PHE A 127 10.61 -2.60 -18.25
CA PHE A 127 12.05 -2.38 -18.40
C PHE A 127 12.76 -3.57 -19.06
N PHE A 128 12.34 -4.79 -18.70
CA PHE A 128 12.92 -6.04 -19.21
C PHE A 128 11.87 -7.16 -19.23
N GLY A 129 12.03 -8.11 -20.17
CA GLY A 129 11.19 -9.30 -20.31
C GLY A 129 9.79 -9.04 -20.91
N GLY A 130 9.01 -10.10 -21.07
CA GLY A 130 7.66 -10.07 -21.64
C GLY A 130 6.63 -9.27 -20.83
N GLY A 131 6.93 -8.95 -19.58
CA GLY A 131 6.03 -8.21 -18.69
C GLY A 131 5.13 -9.10 -17.85
N TYR A 132 4.20 -8.50 -17.13
CA TYR A 132 3.25 -9.21 -16.27
C TYR A 132 1.81 -8.82 -16.58
N ARG A 133 0.89 -9.74 -16.29
CA ARG A 133 -0.55 -9.51 -16.33
C ARG A 133 -1.01 -8.91 -15.00
N THR A 134 -1.91 -7.94 -15.08
CA THR A 134 -2.54 -7.30 -13.92
C THR A 134 -4.04 -7.15 -14.16
N ARG A 135 -4.86 -7.54 -13.20
CA ARG A 135 -6.30 -7.24 -13.22
C ARG A 135 -6.53 -5.91 -12.52
N LEU A 136 -7.35 -5.06 -13.11
CA LEU A 136 -7.63 -3.72 -12.60
C LEU A 136 -9.08 -3.59 -12.14
N TYR A 137 -9.24 -2.89 -11.03
CA TYR A 137 -10.53 -2.45 -10.52
C TYR A 137 -10.41 -1.00 -10.04
N ASP A 138 -11.53 -0.31 -9.90
CA ASP A 138 -11.59 0.88 -9.04
C ASP A 138 -12.70 0.78 -7.99
N TYR A 139 -12.65 1.69 -7.04
CA TYR A 139 -13.64 1.80 -5.97
C TYR A 139 -13.73 3.23 -5.44
N ASP A 140 -14.79 3.49 -4.68
CA ASP A 140 -15.01 4.75 -3.99
C ASP A 140 -14.40 4.71 -2.58
N TYR A 141 -13.18 5.21 -2.44
CA TYR A 141 -12.47 5.27 -1.15
C TYR A 141 -13.26 5.96 -0.06
N ASP A 142 -13.96 7.05 -0.39
CA ASP A 142 -14.58 7.89 0.63
C ASP A 142 -15.85 7.23 1.22
N LYS A 143 -16.33 6.13 0.61
CA LYS A 143 -17.38 5.25 1.16
C LYS A 143 -16.84 4.13 2.05
N VAL A 144 -15.52 3.98 2.16
CA VAL A 144 -14.88 2.90 2.91
C VAL A 144 -14.60 3.33 4.35
N SER A 145 -15.12 2.57 5.30
CA SER A 145 -14.84 2.73 6.73
C SER A 145 -13.49 2.13 7.14
N GLY A 146 -12.96 1.22 6.32
CA GLY A 146 -11.70 0.52 6.49
C GLY A 146 -11.77 -0.66 7.45
N VAL A 147 -12.96 -1.16 7.80
CA VAL A 147 -13.13 -2.23 8.80
C VAL A 147 -12.89 -3.62 8.20
N ASN A 148 -12.46 -4.60 9.02
CA ASN A 148 -12.17 -5.93 8.50
C ASN A 148 -13.46 -6.60 8.04
N ASN A 149 -13.42 -7.32 6.92
CA ASN A 149 -14.57 -7.94 6.26
C ASN A 149 -15.66 -6.95 5.79
N GLU A 150 -15.39 -5.65 5.81
CA GLU A 150 -16.26 -4.63 5.21
C GLU A 150 -16.50 -4.97 3.73
N VAL A 151 -17.77 -5.04 3.33
CA VAL A 151 -18.13 -5.25 1.93
C VAL A 151 -17.94 -3.94 1.19
N VAL A 152 -17.18 -3.98 0.10
CA VAL A 152 -16.89 -2.85 -0.78
C VAL A 152 -17.26 -3.24 -2.19
N GLU A 153 -18.00 -2.39 -2.89
CA GLU A 153 -18.25 -2.54 -4.32
C GLU A 153 -17.00 -2.10 -5.09
N LEU A 154 -16.45 -3.00 -5.91
CA LEU A 154 -15.39 -2.69 -6.87
C LEU A 154 -15.98 -2.71 -8.28
N ASN A 155 -15.45 -1.90 -9.19
CA ASN A 155 -15.75 -1.97 -10.61
C ASN A 155 -14.57 -2.57 -11.37
N CYS A 156 -14.74 -3.75 -11.98
CA CYS A 156 -13.70 -4.45 -12.72
C CYS A 156 -13.58 -3.92 -14.16
N TYR A 157 -12.35 -3.69 -14.62
CA TYR A 157 -12.00 -3.23 -15.97
C TYR A 157 -11.18 -4.26 -16.77
N GLY A 158 -11.16 -5.50 -16.29
CA GLY A 158 -10.46 -6.62 -16.91
C GLY A 158 -8.95 -6.61 -16.74
N ASP A 159 -8.33 -7.52 -17.47
CA ASP A 159 -6.89 -7.73 -17.45
C ASP A 159 -6.17 -6.75 -18.40
N LYS A 160 -5.01 -6.28 -17.93
CA LYS A 160 -4.03 -5.53 -18.69
C LYS A 160 -2.68 -6.23 -18.62
N ILE A 161 -1.82 -5.96 -19.60
CA ILE A 161 -0.47 -6.52 -19.65
C ILE A 161 0.52 -5.35 -19.70
N LEU A 162 1.50 -5.34 -18.79
CA LEU A 162 2.63 -4.42 -18.85
C LEU A 162 3.70 -4.96 -19.82
N SER A 163 3.33 -5.07 -21.09
CA SER A 163 4.19 -5.60 -22.15
C SER A 163 5.31 -4.61 -22.50
N PRO A 164 6.33 -5.00 -23.29
CA PRO A 164 7.35 -4.09 -23.77
C PRO A 164 6.77 -2.80 -24.37
N ASN A 165 7.40 -1.67 -24.10
CA ASN A 165 6.99 -0.32 -24.53
C ASN A 165 5.64 0.16 -23.98
N THR A 166 5.11 -0.46 -22.93
CA THR A 166 3.88 0.02 -22.26
C THR A 166 4.20 0.74 -20.95
N VAL A 167 3.42 1.78 -20.67
CA VAL A 167 3.41 2.48 -19.39
C VAL A 167 2.00 2.46 -18.82
N MET A 168 1.90 2.24 -17.52
CA MET A 168 0.65 2.37 -16.76
C MET A 168 0.82 3.43 -15.70
N PHE A 169 -0.25 4.19 -15.44
CA PHE A 169 -0.37 5.08 -14.30
C PHE A 169 -1.43 4.54 -13.34
N TYR A 170 -1.10 4.48 -12.06
CA TYR A 170 -2.00 4.03 -10.99
C TYR A 170 -2.38 5.20 -10.10
N PHE A 171 -3.68 5.43 -9.94
CA PHE A 171 -4.23 6.45 -9.05
C PHE A 171 -4.26 5.95 -7.60
N ARG A 172 -3.69 6.73 -6.69
CA ARG A 172 -3.75 6.40 -5.26
C ARG A 172 -5.18 6.35 -4.76
N SER A 173 -5.47 5.42 -3.85
CA SER A 173 -6.76 5.31 -3.16
C SER A 173 -7.94 5.27 -4.13
N LYS A 174 -7.74 4.65 -5.29
CA LYS A 174 -8.74 4.49 -6.34
C LYS A 174 -8.51 3.20 -7.12
N ASP A 175 -7.32 3.04 -7.68
CA ASP A 175 -6.99 1.85 -8.46
C ASP A 175 -6.65 0.70 -7.52
N VAL A 176 -7.40 -0.39 -7.63
CA VAL A 176 -7.09 -1.68 -7.02
C VAL A 176 -6.52 -2.58 -8.12
N HIS A 177 -5.48 -3.32 -7.81
CA HIS A 177 -4.90 -4.25 -8.76
C HIS A 177 -4.53 -5.60 -8.17
N THR A 178 -4.58 -6.61 -9.02
CA THR A 178 -4.12 -7.98 -8.73
C THR A 178 -3.09 -8.35 -9.78
N GLN A 179 -1.84 -8.50 -9.36
CA GLN A 179 -0.74 -8.85 -10.25
C GLN A 179 -0.54 -10.36 -10.27
N TYR A 180 -0.28 -10.89 -11.47
CA TYR A 180 -0.07 -12.30 -11.68
C TYR A 180 1.38 -12.59 -12.05
N PRO A 181 1.89 -13.79 -11.73
CA PRO A 181 3.22 -14.20 -12.13
C PRO A 181 3.39 -14.11 -13.66
N PRO A 182 4.53 -13.61 -14.15
CA PRO A 182 4.85 -13.61 -15.58
C PRO A 182 5.31 -15.00 -16.05
N ASP A 183 5.35 -15.22 -17.37
CA ASP A 183 5.85 -16.47 -17.97
C ASP A 183 7.39 -16.57 -17.91
N GLU A 184 8.08 -15.43 -17.86
CA GLU A 184 9.54 -15.31 -17.75
C GLU A 184 9.95 -14.18 -16.79
N LEU A 185 11.24 -14.12 -16.43
CA LEU A 185 11.77 -12.99 -15.65
C LEU A 185 11.43 -11.68 -16.36
N SER A 186 10.67 -10.84 -15.66
CA SER A 186 10.31 -9.51 -16.12
C SER A 186 10.71 -8.48 -15.08
N VAL A 187 11.00 -7.26 -15.52
CA VAL A 187 11.35 -6.15 -14.63
C VAL A 187 10.56 -4.93 -15.05
N SER A 188 9.95 -4.25 -14.08
CA SER A 188 9.32 -2.95 -14.29
C SER A 188 10.12 -1.85 -13.61
N LEU A 189 10.17 -0.67 -14.23
CA LEU A 189 10.69 0.55 -13.63
C LEU A 189 9.51 1.41 -13.17
N ASN A 190 9.52 1.81 -11.90
CA ASN A 190 8.44 2.59 -11.29
C ASN A 190 8.93 3.98 -10.90
N LEU A 191 8.10 4.99 -11.10
CA LEU A 191 8.22 6.33 -10.52
C LEU A 191 7.05 6.56 -9.57
N ILE A 192 7.32 6.59 -8.28
CA ILE A 192 6.34 6.81 -7.21
C ILE A 192 6.37 8.28 -6.80
N VAL A 193 5.19 8.87 -6.60
CA VAL A 193 5.02 10.22 -6.04
C VAL A 193 4.45 10.11 -4.63
N ARG A 194 5.15 10.71 -3.67
CA ARG A 194 4.70 10.78 -2.28
C ARG A 194 3.58 11.82 -2.17
N PRO A 195 2.39 11.45 -1.67
CA PRO A 195 1.31 12.41 -1.51
C PRO A 195 1.59 13.35 -0.33
N ILE A 196 1.04 14.57 -0.38
CA ILE A 196 1.11 15.50 0.76
C ILE A 196 0.32 14.97 1.96
N LYS A 197 -0.79 14.28 1.68
CA LYS A 197 -1.62 13.61 2.69
C LYS A 197 -1.74 12.15 2.33
N SER A 198 -1.20 11.29 3.19
CA SER A 198 -1.32 9.85 3.03
C SER A 198 -2.70 9.39 3.49
N LYS A 199 -3.31 8.52 2.69
CA LYS A 199 -4.51 7.76 3.03
C LYS A 199 -4.11 6.35 3.50
N HIS A 200 -5.04 5.62 4.09
CA HIS A 200 -4.82 4.18 4.32
C HIS A 200 -4.80 3.43 3.00
N GLN A 201 -4.02 2.35 2.99
CA GLN A 201 -3.99 1.36 1.92
C GLN A 201 -4.76 0.12 2.39
N TYR A 202 -5.52 -0.50 1.49
CA TYR A 202 -6.34 -1.66 1.74
C TYR A 202 -5.97 -2.84 0.83
N GLU A 203 -6.12 -4.02 1.40
CA GLU A 203 -6.10 -5.29 0.67
C GLU A 203 -7.54 -5.81 0.59
N PHE A 204 -7.85 -6.49 -0.49
CA PHE A 204 -9.20 -6.94 -0.81
C PHE A 204 -9.21 -8.47 -0.99
N GLN A 205 -10.21 -9.11 -0.39
CA GLN A 205 -10.64 -10.43 -0.77
C GLN A 205 -11.68 -10.28 -1.87
N ILE A 206 -11.39 -10.86 -3.04
CA ILE A 206 -12.31 -10.88 -4.18
C ILE A 206 -12.65 -12.35 -4.43
N ASP A 207 -13.91 -12.71 -4.24
CA ASP A 207 -14.41 -14.08 -4.44
C ASP A 207 -15.09 -14.26 -5.82
N SER A 208 -14.98 -13.26 -6.70
CA SER A 208 -15.61 -13.23 -8.03
C SER A 208 -14.56 -13.34 -9.14
N ASP A 209 -14.85 -14.18 -10.15
CA ASP A 209 -14.04 -14.30 -11.37
C ASP A 209 -14.52 -13.38 -12.50
N ALA A 210 -15.45 -12.45 -12.23
CA ALA A 210 -15.95 -11.54 -13.24
C ALA A 210 -14.81 -10.71 -13.85
N LEU A 211 -14.84 -10.60 -15.18
CA LEU A 211 -13.82 -9.88 -15.93
C LEU A 211 -14.17 -8.40 -16.13
N GLU A 212 -15.42 -8.02 -15.96
CA GLU A 212 -15.90 -6.65 -16.12
C GLU A 212 -17.10 -6.39 -15.21
N GLY A 213 -17.32 -5.11 -14.87
CA GLY A 213 -18.49 -4.65 -14.14
C GLY A 213 -18.35 -4.73 -12.63
N LYS A 214 -19.46 -4.48 -11.94
CA LYS A 214 -19.50 -4.36 -10.47
C LYS A 214 -19.39 -5.72 -9.80
N ILE A 215 -18.52 -5.81 -8.79
CA ILE A 215 -18.35 -6.98 -7.94
C ILE A 215 -18.30 -6.57 -6.47
N GLU A 216 -18.63 -7.51 -5.59
CA GLU A 216 -18.38 -7.35 -4.16
C GLU A 216 -16.99 -7.86 -3.80
N ALA A 217 -16.27 -7.07 -3.01
CA ALA A 217 -15.04 -7.47 -2.36
C ALA A 217 -15.14 -7.23 -0.86
N ARG A 218 -14.22 -7.81 -0.09
CA ARG A 218 -14.12 -7.59 1.35
C ARG A 218 -12.77 -7.03 1.72
N ILE A 219 -12.73 -6.01 2.56
CA ILE A 219 -11.47 -5.50 3.10
C ILE A 219 -10.83 -6.59 3.97
N LYS A 220 -9.65 -7.04 3.56
CA LYS A 220 -8.74 -7.78 4.45
C LYS A 220 -8.05 -6.77 5.35
N LYS A 221 -7.76 -7.18 6.59
CA LYS A 221 -6.95 -6.40 7.54
C LYS A 221 -5.61 -6.03 6.87
N GLY A 222 -5.55 -4.87 6.22
CA GLY A 222 -4.35 -4.40 5.54
C GLY A 222 -3.16 -4.47 6.49
N ARG A 223 -2.04 -5.02 6.02
CA ARG A 223 -0.81 -5.37 6.78
C ARG A 223 -0.87 -5.18 8.30
N TYR A 224 -1.77 -5.90 8.98
CA TYR A 224 -1.77 -5.98 10.45
C TYR A 224 -0.43 -6.56 10.94
N GLU A 225 0.26 -7.30 10.08
CA GLU A 225 1.61 -7.82 10.24
C GLU A 225 2.66 -6.76 10.54
N ARG A 226 2.57 -5.56 9.93
CA ARG A 226 3.54 -4.47 10.17
C ARG A 226 3.57 -4.04 11.63
N TYR A 227 2.46 -4.21 12.35
CA TYR A 227 2.35 -3.88 13.76
C TYR A 227 1.95 -5.07 14.65
N ALA A 228 2.09 -6.29 14.14
CA ALA A 228 1.75 -7.50 14.89
C ALA A 228 2.56 -7.59 16.18
N PHE A 229 3.82 -7.13 16.16
CA PHE A 229 4.67 -7.05 17.34
C PHE A 229 4.06 -6.13 18.42
N GLN A 230 3.55 -4.95 18.08
CA GLN A 230 2.92 -4.03 19.03
C GLN A 230 1.69 -4.68 19.67
N ASN A 231 0.87 -5.38 18.88
CA ASN A 231 -0.27 -6.12 19.40
C ASN A 231 0.18 -7.19 20.39
N VAL A 232 1.18 -8.02 20.04
CA VAL A 232 1.73 -9.05 20.95
C VAL A 232 2.30 -8.43 22.22
N LEU A 233 3.09 -7.36 22.08
CA LEU A 233 3.70 -6.64 23.20
C LEU A 233 2.66 -6.10 24.16
N TYR A 234 1.62 -5.42 23.67
CA TYR A 234 0.58 -4.84 24.53
C TYR A 234 -0.24 -5.91 25.22
N ASN A 235 -0.62 -7.00 24.52
CA ASN A 235 -1.29 -8.13 25.16
C ASN A 235 -0.40 -8.79 26.23
N GLY A 236 0.91 -8.93 25.96
CA GLY A 236 1.89 -9.44 26.92
C GLY A 236 1.99 -8.55 28.17
N LEU A 237 2.15 -7.24 27.99
CA LEU A 237 2.19 -6.27 29.09
C LEU A 237 0.91 -6.30 29.94
N LEU A 238 -0.26 -6.37 29.31
CA LEU A 238 -1.54 -6.45 30.01
C LEU A 238 -1.71 -7.79 30.77
N SER A 239 -1.05 -8.86 30.31
CA SER A 239 -1.08 -10.16 31.00
C SER A 239 -0.27 -10.20 32.30
N LEU A 240 0.63 -9.23 32.52
CA LEU A 240 1.41 -9.11 33.76
C LEU A 240 0.59 -8.61 34.95
N GLU A 241 -0.67 -8.22 34.74
CA GLU A 241 -1.63 -7.80 35.76
C GLU A 241 -1.12 -6.69 36.72
N ASN A 242 -0.20 -5.85 36.24
CA ASN A 242 0.30 -4.72 37.01
C ASN A 242 -0.15 -3.37 36.43
N GLU A 243 -0.41 -2.44 37.33
CA GLU A 243 -0.99 -1.13 37.01
C GLU A 243 -0.09 -0.30 36.08
N LYS A 244 1.23 -0.36 36.29
CA LYS A 244 2.20 0.36 35.45
C LYS A 244 2.11 -0.06 33.98
N SER A 245 2.02 -1.37 33.71
CA SER A 245 1.95 -1.91 32.35
C SER A 245 0.66 -1.48 31.66
N ARG A 246 -0.46 -1.55 32.38
CA ARG A 246 -1.76 -1.08 31.89
C ARG A 246 -1.75 0.41 31.56
N GLN A 247 -1.21 1.25 32.46
CA GLN A 247 -1.10 2.70 32.25
C GLN A 247 -0.22 3.05 31.04
N LEU A 248 0.84 2.29 30.78
CA LEU A 248 1.69 2.50 29.61
C LEU A 248 0.95 2.20 28.30
N VAL A 249 0.24 1.07 28.22
CA VAL A 249 -0.57 0.74 27.03
C VAL A 249 -1.69 1.77 26.84
N HIS A 250 -2.31 2.21 27.93
CA HIS A 250 -3.32 3.26 27.90
C HIS A 250 -2.76 4.61 27.42
N LYS A 251 -1.60 5.03 27.92
CA LYS A 251 -0.92 6.23 27.42
C LYS A 251 -0.65 6.14 25.92
N VAL A 252 -0.19 4.99 25.42
CA VAL A 252 0.01 4.77 23.98
C VAL A 252 -1.28 4.98 23.21
N SER A 253 -2.41 4.44 23.68
CA SER A 253 -3.72 4.61 23.02
C SER A 253 -4.16 6.07 22.88
N LEU A 254 -3.67 6.95 23.76
CA LEU A 254 -4.07 8.36 23.79
C LEU A 254 -3.15 9.28 22.98
N CYS A 255 -1.85 9.00 22.91
CA CYS A 255 -0.87 10.00 22.45
C CYS A 255 0.10 9.54 21.36
N ASN A 256 0.02 8.30 20.87
CA ASN A 256 0.91 7.88 19.79
C ASN A 256 0.58 8.65 18.49
N HIS A 257 1.60 9.14 17.79
CA HIS A 257 1.43 9.85 16.53
C HIS A 257 0.81 8.99 15.41
N ARG A 258 0.98 7.65 15.46
CA ARG A 258 0.36 6.70 14.53
C ARG A 258 -0.98 6.24 15.05
N GLU A 259 -2.04 6.44 14.27
CA GLU A 259 -3.39 6.03 14.64
C GLU A 259 -3.57 4.51 14.69
N GLU A 260 -2.82 3.76 13.88
CA GLU A 260 -2.81 2.30 13.90
C GLU A 260 -2.27 1.76 15.23
N ILE A 261 -1.20 2.38 15.76
CA ILE A 261 -0.65 2.01 17.06
C ILE A 261 -1.62 2.38 18.19
N ARG A 262 -2.28 3.54 18.09
CA ARG A 262 -3.34 3.92 19.04
C ARG A 262 -4.49 2.91 19.01
N LEU A 263 -4.95 2.52 17.82
CA LEU A 263 -6.00 1.51 17.61
C LEU A 263 -5.64 0.17 18.25
N ILE A 264 -4.44 -0.35 17.97
CA ILE A 264 -3.97 -1.64 18.53
C ILE A 264 -3.95 -1.58 20.06
N ALA A 265 -3.53 -0.46 20.65
CA ALA A 265 -3.55 -0.28 22.09
C ALA A 265 -4.99 -0.24 22.65
N TYR A 266 -5.92 0.47 22.01
CA TYR A 266 -7.34 0.45 22.38
C TYR A 266 -7.94 -0.95 22.29
N GLU A 267 -7.72 -1.68 21.20
CA GLU A 267 -8.21 -3.05 21.01
C GLU A 267 -7.65 -4.00 22.10
N ALA A 268 -6.36 -3.89 22.42
CA ALA A 268 -5.74 -4.70 23.46
C ALA A 268 -6.35 -4.42 24.85
N LEU A 269 -6.56 -3.14 25.19
CA LEU A 269 -7.20 -2.73 26.44
C LEU A 269 -8.65 -3.22 26.54
N LEU A 270 -9.43 -3.04 25.47
CA LEU A 270 -10.82 -3.48 25.40
C LEU A 270 -10.93 -5.00 25.55
N LYS A 271 -10.10 -5.75 24.82
CA LYS A 271 -10.05 -7.22 24.90
C LYS A 271 -9.67 -7.70 26.29
N HIS A 272 -8.69 -7.05 26.93
CA HIS A 272 -8.29 -7.37 28.30
C HIS A 272 -9.42 -7.09 29.31
N ALA A 273 -10.03 -5.90 29.24
CA ALA A 273 -11.16 -5.52 30.11
C ALA A 273 -12.35 -6.48 29.94
N GLN A 274 -12.64 -6.90 28.71
CA GLN A 274 -13.65 -7.90 28.39
C GLN A 274 -13.33 -9.26 29.03
N LYS A 275 -12.09 -9.73 28.92
CA LYS A 275 -11.65 -11.00 29.54
C LYS A 275 -11.80 -10.97 31.06
N LYS A 276 -11.64 -9.81 31.69
CA LYS A 276 -11.84 -9.59 33.13
C LYS A 276 -13.30 -9.30 33.53
N GLY A 277 -14.21 -9.13 32.56
CA GLY A 277 -15.60 -8.75 32.82
C GLY A 277 -15.77 -7.33 33.38
N ASN A 278 -14.79 -6.44 33.18
CA ASN A 278 -14.79 -5.09 33.75
C ASN A 278 -15.56 -4.12 32.85
N VAL A 279 -16.88 -4.01 33.08
CA VAL A 279 -17.78 -3.17 32.27
C VAL A 279 -17.44 -1.67 32.36
N SER A 280 -17.04 -1.18 33.55
CA SER A 280 -16.63 0.23 33.72
C SER A 280 -15.41 0.58 32.89
N ASP A 281 -14.44 -0.33 32.82
CA ASP A 281 -13.24 -0.15 31.99
C ASP A 281 -13.60 -0.12 30.50
N ILE A 282 -14.42 -1.08 30.04
CA ILE A 282 -14.87 -1.13 28.65
C ILE A 282 -15.53 0.21 28.27
N LYS A 283 -16.43 0.72 29.11
CA LYS A 283 -17.10 1.99 28.87
C LYS A 283 -16.12 3.16 28.82
N SER A 284 -15.23 3.28 29.80
CA SER A 284 -14.24 4.35 29.87
C SER A 284 -13.28 4.34 28.67
N ILE A 285 -12.76 3.17 28.30
CA ILE A 285 -11.86 3.01 27.14
C ILE A 285 -12.60 3.36 25.85
N SER A 286 -13.84 2.90 25.69
CA SER A 286 -14.66 3.18 24.51
C SER A 286 -14.94 4.68 24.37
N GLU A 287 -15.36 5.35 25.44
CA GLU A 287 -15.61 6.81 25.45
C GLU A 287 -14.35 7.60 25.07
N GLN A 288 -13.18 7.15 25.48
CA GLN A 288 -11.91 7.79 25.11
C GLN A 288 -11.56 7.55 23.65
N ALA A 289 -11.73 6.32 23.15
CA ALA A 289 -11.55 6.03 21.73
C ALA A 289 -12.51 6.82 20.83
N PHE A 290 -13.75 7.05 21.26
CA PHE A 290 -14.72 7.87 20.54
C PHE A 290 -14.36 9.37 20.51
N LYS A 291 -13.49 9.82 21.41
CA LYS A 291 -12.94 11.18 21.43
C LYS A 291 -11.65 11.33 20.62
N ASP A 292 -11.10 10.24 20.07
CA ASP A 292 -9.92 10.31 19.20
C ASP A 292 -10.21 11.21 17.98
N GLN A 293 -9.18 11.79 17.36
CA GLN A 293 -9.36 12.62 16.16
C GLN A 293 -9.54 11.76 14.90
N SER A 294 -9.09 10.50 14.94
CA SER A 294 -9.19 9.56 13.84
C SER A 294 -10.60 8.99 13.66
N LEU A 295 -11.21 9.20 12.49
CA LEU A 295 -12.46 8.54 12.12
C LEU A 295 -12.25 7.03 11.96
N TYR A 296 -11.08 6.61 11.47
CA TYR A 296 -10.69 5.21 11.35
C TYR A 296 -10.74 4.48 12.71
N ILE A 297 -10.19 5.08 13.77
CA ILE A 297 -10.27 4.51 15.13
C ILE A 297 -11.73 4.40 15.58
N LYS A 298 -12.52 5.46 15.42
CA LYS A 298 -13.94 5.46 15.84
C LYS A 298 -14.73 4.34 15.17
N ASN A 299 -14.55 4.18 13.86
CA ASN A 299 -15.24 3.15 13.08
C ASN A 299 -14.82 1.74 13.53
N LYS A 300 -13.52 1.49 13.68
CA LYS A 300 -12.99 0.21 14.13
C LYS A 300 -13.45 -0.16 15.54
N ILE A 301 -13.42 0.80 16.46
CA ILE A 301 -13.83 0.56 17.85
C ILE A 301 -15.34 0.33 17.97
N SER A 302 -16.16 1.05 17.19
CA SER A 302 -17.61 0.78 17.11
C SER A 302 -17.88 -0.67 16.70
N HIS A 303 -17.18 -1.16 15.68
CA HIS A 303 -17.31 -2.53 15.21
C HIS A 303 -16.82 -3.56 16.25
N SER A 304 -15.68 -3.29 16.88
CA SER A 304 -15.12 -4.14 17.94
C SER A 304 -16.04 -4.24 19.16
N ILE A 305 -16.75 -3.17 19.53
CA ILE A 305 -17.74 -3.20 20.63
C ILE A 305 -19.03 -3.89 20.21
N GLY A 306 -19.54 -3.60 19.00
CA GLY A 306 -20.78 -4.20 18.47
C GLY A 306 -20.70 -5.71 18.29
N SER A 307 -19.49 -6.26 18.11
CA SER A 307 -19.22 -7.70 18.06
C SER A 307 -19.02 -8.34 19.45
N MET A 308 -19.07 -7.58 20.55
CA MET A 308 -18.93 -8.13 21.90
C MET A 308 -20.25 -8.74 22.41
N PRO A 309 -20.25 -9.99 22.92
CA PRO A 309 -21.45 -10.69 23.38
C PRO A 309 -22.14 -10.10 24.63
N CYS A 310 -21.63 -9.01 25.21
CA CYS A 310 -22.13 -8.45 26.47
C CYS A 310 -23.10 -7.25 26.28
N MET A 311 -23.39 -6.82 25.05
CA MET A 311 -24.27 -5.67 24.78
C MET A 311 -25.54 -5.99 23.98
N SER A 312 -25.81 -7.26 23.67
CA SER A 312 -27.11 -7.69 23.15
C SER A 312 -28.20 -7.45 24.21
N PRO A 313 -29.25 -6.63 23.97
CA PRO A 313 -30.35 -6.54 24.90
C PRO A 313 -30.99 -7.93 25.01
N LYS A 314 -31.04 -8.51 26.22
CA LYS A 314 -31.81 -9.73 26.45
C LYS A 314 -33.26 -9.45 26.01
N PRO A 315 -33.86 -10.27 25.14
CA PRO A 315 -35.28 -10.15 24.85
C PRO A 315 -36.06 -10.32 26.15
N ARG A 316 -37.00 -9.40 26.38
CA ARG A 316 -37.93 -9.44 27.51
C ARG A 316 -38.88 -10.62 27.38
#